data_AF-A0A2M7GSS6-F1
#
_entry.id   AF-A0A2M7GSS6-F1
#
_cell.length_a   1.000
_cell.length_b   1.000
_cell.length_c   1.000
_cell.angle_alpha   90.00
_cell.angle_beta   90.00
_cell.angle_gamma   90.00
#
_symmetry.space_group_name_H-M   'P 1'
#
loop_
_entity.id
_entity.type
_entity.pdbx_description
1 polymer ?
#
loop_
_entity_poly.entity_id
_entity_poly.type
_entity_poly.pdbx_seq_one_letter_code
_entity_poly.pdbx_strand_id
1 'polypeptide(L)'
;MDDIAEAVSLAAGPAALIGVEADLVEDSDQTLADIVAAIRQWLGWPDYAFVLHLPRWMTSILTALADLAGWLGWRSPLRSNAVKVLDDGISGRATETRAVLGRPASPLKETLRSMPATQADRWHARLSLAFPVILTGLIAFWGGSGLIALVRFQQAAAVLSDSPASGMTGWLVAGGIAADLAIAAGLAWRKTSAWAIKSAIGLTLAYLVLGSWLTPDLWLDPLGPFVKSAVLVLLHAMILPLLEDR
;
A
#
# COMPACT_ATOMS: atom_id res chain seq x y z
N MET A 1 17.04 6.31 18.69
CA MET A 1 17.49 7.52 17.96
C MET A 1 18.52 8.29 18.78
N ASP A 2 18.31 8.43 20.08
CA ASP A 2 19.21 9.18 20.98
C ASP A 2 20.65 8.66 20.96
N ASP A 3 20.86 7.34 21.02
CA ASP A 3 22.22 6.76 20.94
C ASP A 3 22.93 7.06 19.61
N ILE A 4 22.19 7.11 18.50
CA ILE A 4 22.76 7.49 17.19
C ILE A 4 23.10 8.98 17.17
N ALA A 5 22.21 9.83 17.69
CA ALA A 5 22.44 11.27 17.77
C ALA A 5 23.64 11.60 18.67
N GLU A 6 23.78 10.88 19.79
CA GLU A 6 24.94 10.97 20.68
C GLU A 6 26.22 10.52 19.98
N ALA A 7 26.22 9.37 19.31
CA ALA A 7 27.38 8.89 18.55
C ALA A 7 27.83 9.90 17.48
N VAL A 8 26.89 10.49 16.74
CA VAL A 8 27.17 11.53 15.73
C VAL A 8 27.72 12.81 16.39
N SER A 9 27.14 13.22 17.53
CA SER A 9 27.62 14.38 18.29
C SER A 9 29.04 14.15 18.81
N LEU A 10 29.37 12.95 19.26
CA LEU A 10 30.71 12.57 19.70
C LEU A 10 31.69 12.55 18.53
N ALA A 11 31.29 11.98 17.38
CA ALA A 11 32.10 11.94 16.17
C ALA A 11 32.42 13.33 15.60
N ALA A 12 31.53 14.31 15.80
CA ALA A 12 31.77 15.71 15.44
C ALA A 12 32.76 16.43 16.37
N GLY A 13 33.14 15.81 17.49
CA GLY A 13 34.01 16.38 18.52
C GLY A 13 35.49 15.98 18.39
N PRO A 14 36.06 15.21 19.34
CA PRO A 14 37.50 14.99 19.43
C PRO A 14 38.09 14.25 18.22
N ALA A 15 39.38 14.51 17.96
CA ALA A 15 40.17 13.83 16.93
C ALA A 15 40.23 12.29 17.09
N ALA A 16 39.87 11.77 18.28
CA ALA A 16 39.90 10.34 18.61
C ALA A 16 38.93 9.48 17.79
N LEU A 17 37.89 10.08 17.19
CA LEU A 17 36.92 9.37 16.36
C LEU A 17 37.13 9.59 14.84
N ILE A 18 38.22 10.26 14.45
CA ILE A 18 38.57 10.45 13.04
C ILE A 18 38.97 9.10 12.43
N GLY A 19 38.28 8.70 11.35
CA GLY A 19 38.55 7.47 10.63
C GLY A 19 38.07 6.20 11.34
N VAL A 20 37.27 6.33 12.40
CA VAL A 20 36.63 5.19 13.07
C VAL A 20 35.36 4.80 12.31
N GLU A 21 35.28 3.54 11.91
CA GLU A 21 34.06 2.89 11.44
C GLU A 21 33.54 2.00 12.57
N ALA A 22 32.27 2.16 12.94
CA ALA A 22 31.66 1.44 14.04
C ALA A 22 30.21 1.11 13.74
N ASP A 23 29.84 -0.15 13.92
CA ASP A 23 28.44 -0.58 13.91
C ASP A 23 27.77 -0.16 15.22
N LEU A 24 26.66 0.57 15.12
CA LEU A 24 25.83 0.96 16.27
C LEU A 24 24.69 -0.05 16.44
N VAL A 25 24.90 -1.05 17.29
CA VAL A 25 23.97 -2.16 17.54
C VAL A 25 23.82 -2.43 19.04
N GLU A 26 22.68 -2.99 19.43
CA GLU A 26 22.49 -3.48 20.80
C GLU A 26 23.26 -4.78 21.05
N ASP A 27 23.39 -5.17 22.33
CA ASP A 27 24.12 -6.37 22.72
C ASP A 27 23.39 -7.68 22.41
N SER A 28 22.07 -7.64 22.32
CA SER A 28 21.22 -8.82 22.12
C SER A 28 20.86 -9.00 20.66
N ASP A 29 21.15 -10.18 20.12
CA ASP A 29 20.62 -10.58 18.82
C ASP A 29 19.10 -10.69 18.88
N GLN A 30 18.42 -10.21 17.84
CA GLN A 30 16.96 -10.30 17.70
C GLN A 30 16.60 -11.07 16.44
N THR A 31 15.66 -12.01 16.55
CA THR A 31 15.03 -12.56 15.35
C THR A 31 14.00 -11.58 14.80
N LEU A 32 13.66 -11.70 13.51
CA LEU A 32 12.55 -10.91 12.93
C LEU A 32 11.24 -11.13 13.70
N ALA A 33 11.00 -12.34 14.21
CA ALA A 33 9.82 -12.66 15.01
C ALA A 33 9.81 -11.88 16.34
N ASP A 34 10.95 -11.76 17.00
CA ASP A 34 11.10 -11.00 18.25
C ASP A 34 10.88 -9.50 18.02
N ILE A 35 11.43 -8.95 16.94
CA ILE A 35 11.23 -7.55 16.54
C ILE A 35 9.75 -7.27 16.28
N VAL A 36 9.08 -8.13 15.50
CA VAL A 36 7.64 -7.99 15.20
C VAL A 36 6.80 -8.10 16.47
N ALA A 37 7.14 -9.01 17.39
CA ALA A 37 6.47 -9.13 18.68
C ALA A 37 6.65 -7.87 19.53
N ALA A 38 7.87 -7.31 19.60
CA ALA A 38 8.15 -6.08 20.33
C ALA A 38 7.38 -4.88 19.77
N ILE A 39 7.34 -4.71 18.44
CA ILE A 39 6.55 -3.64 17.78
C ILE A 39 5.06 -3.82 18.05
N ARG A 40 4.56 -5.06 18.01
CA ARG A 40 3.15 -5.37 18.28
C ARG A 40 2.74 -5.02 19.71
N GLN A 41 3.57 -5.36 20.69
CA GLN A 41 3.36 -5.00 22.10
C GLN A 41 3.45 -3.48 22.29
N TRP A 42 4.40 -2.82 21.64
CA TRP A 42 4.53 -1.36 21.66
C TRP A 42 3.30 -0.65 21.10
N LEU A 43 2.70 -1.17 20.02
CA LEU A 43 1.43 -0.67 19.50
C LEU A 43 0.23 -0.93 20.44
N GLY A 44 0.41 -1.69 21.51
CA GLY A 44 -0.64 -2.06 22.47
C GLY A 44 -1.59 -3.12 21.95
N TRP A 45 -1.15 -3.98 21.03
CA TRP A 45 -1.93 -5.11 20.53
C TRP A 45 -1.66 -6.38 21.36
N PRO A 46 -2.65 -7.29 21.50
CA PRO A 46 -2.42 -8.58 22.17
C PRO A 46 -1.40 -9.41 21.38
N ASP A 47 -0.77 -10.40 22.00
CA ASP A 47 0.20 -11.27 21.32
C ASP A 47 -0.38 -11.95 20.06
N TYR A 48 0.49 -12.42 19.17
CA TYR A 48 0.05 -13.09 17.95
C TYR A 48 -0.75 -14.36 18.30
N ALA A 49 -1.87 -14.58 17.61
CA ALA A 49 -2.62 -15.82 17.75
C ALA A 49 -1.94 -16.99 17.00
N PHE A 50 -1.22 -16.69 15.93
CA PHE A 50 -0.60 -17.68 15.06
C PHE A 50 0.62 -17.09 14.35
N VAL A 51 1.67 -17.91 14.19
CA VAL A 51 2.85 -17.61 13.37
C VAL A 51 2.90 -18.59 12.22
N LEU A 52 2.72 -18.07 11.00
CA LEU A 52 2.81 -18.87 9.79
C LEU A 52 4.24 -18.85 9.26
N HIS A 53 4.90 -20.00 9.25
CA HIS A 53 6.19 -20.16 8.57
C HIS A 53 5.92 -20.46 7.10
N LEU A 54 6.25 -19.50 6.23
CA LEU A 54 6.05 -19.65 4.80
C LEU A 54 7.16 -20.51 4.18
N PRO A 55 6.84 -21.52 3.35
CA PRO A 55 7.85 -22.25 2.61
C PRO A 55 8.52 -21.33 1.56
N ARG A 56 9.79 -21.62 1.24
CA ARG A 56 10.63 -20.78 0.36
C ARG A 56 10.00 -20.47 -1.01
N TRP A 57 9.22 -21.39 -1.57
CA TRP A 57 8.57 -21.15 -2.87
C TRP A 57 7.48 -20.06 -2.78
N MET A 58 6.75 -19.98 -1.66
CA MET A 58 5.75 -18.94 -1.44
C MET A 58 6.42 -17.58 -1.25
N THR A 59 7.52 -17.53 -0.50
CA THR A 59 8.28 -16.27 -0.34
C THR A 59 8.83 -15.79 -1.67
N SER A 60 9.32 -16.69 -2.55
CA SER A 60 9.75 -16.33 -3.91
C SER A 60 8.62 -15.76 -4.79
N ILE A 61 7.39 -16.28 -4.68
CA ILE A 61 6.25 -15.71 -5.41
C ILE A 61 5.92 -14.30 -4.89
N LEU A 62 5.88 -14.13 -3.57
CA LEU A 62 5.58 -12.84 -2.95
C LEU A 62 6.65 -11.79 -3.29
N THR A 63 7.93 -12.16 -3.30
CA THR A 63 9.01 -11.25 -3.70
C THR A 63 8.94 -10.90 -5.17
N ALA A 64 8.63 -11.87 -6.05
CA ALA A 64 8.45 -11.58 -7.49
C ALA A 64 7.29 -10.62 -7.74
N LEU A 65 6.15 -10.78 -7.05
CA LEU A 65 5.03 -9.84 -7.13
C LEU A 65 5.39 -8.46 -6.58
N ALA A 66 6.14 -8.41 -5.47
CA ALA A 66 6.64 -7.17 -4.88
C ALA A 66 7.63 -6.42 -5.80
N ASP A 67 8.47 -7.16 -6.53
CA ASP A 67 9.41 -6.60 -7.49
C ASP A 67 8.69 -6.10 -8.75
N LEU A 68 7.68 -6.83 -9.23
CA LEU A 68 6.80 -6.38 -10.32
C LEU A 68 6.07 -5.08 -9.93
N ALA A 69 5.50 -5.03 -8.72
CA ALA A 69 4.92 -3.80 -8.18
C ALA A 69 5.96 -2.68 -8.08
N GLY A 70 7.20 -3.04 -7.73
CA GLY A 70 8.37 -2.15 -7.77
C GLY A 70 8.63 -1.52 -9.12
N TRP A 71 8.54 -2.31 -10.20
CA TRP A 71 8.68 -1.82 -11.57
C TRP A 71 7.58 -0.83 -11.97
N LEU A 72 6.36 -1.05 -11.46
CA LEU A 72 5.23 -0.12 -11.61
C LEU A 72 5.34 1.14 -10.71
N GLY A 73 6.43 1.26 -9.95
CA GLY A 73 6.77 2.40 -9.10
C GLY A 73 6.30 2.28 -7.65
N TRP A 74 5.72 1.14 -7.23
CA TRP A 74 5.27 0.94 -5.86
C TRP A 74 6.39 0.47 -4.95
N ARG A 75 6.49 1.06 -3.75
CA ARG A 75 7.44 0.63 -2.72
C ARG A 75 6.85 -0.51 -1.92
N SER A 76 7.38 -1.72 -2.11
CA SER A 76 7.02 -2.89 -1.31
C SER A 76 8.15 -3.24 -0.34
N PRO A 77 7.84 -3.51 0.95
CA PRO A 77 8.84 -3.96 1.91
C PRO A 77 9.30 -5.41 1.65
N LEU A 78 8.57 -6.17 0.82
CA LEU A 78 8.85 -7.57 0.51
C LEU A 78 9.64 -7.76 -0.79
N ARG A 79 10.45 -6.76 -1.20
CA ARG A 79 11.31 -6.88 -2.40
C ARG A 79 12.39 -7.93 -2.18
N SER A 80 12.82 -8.57 -3.27
CA SER A 80 13.82 -9.64 -3.25
C SER A 80 15.10 -9.24 -2.50
N ASN A 81 15.63 -8.04 -2.72
CA ASN A 81 16.82 -7.55 -2.01
C ASN A 81 16.61 -7.43 -0.50
N ALA A 82 15.46 -6.92 -0.05
CA ALA A 82 15.16 -6.77 1.37
C ALA A 82 15.03 -8.13 2.06
N VAL A 83 14.33 -9.07 1.40
CA VAL A 83 14.20 -10.45 1.91
C VAL A 83 15.55 -11.16 1.95
N LYS A 84 16.41 -10.97 0.94
CA LYS A 84 17.74 -11.56 0.91
C LYS A 84 18.62 -11.06 2.07
N VAL A 85 18.62 -9.75 2.33
CA VAL A 85 19.36 -9.17 3.48
C VAL A 85 18.85 -9.73 4.80
N LEU A 86 17.54 -9.97 4.94
CA LEU A 86 16.98 -10.59 6.14
C LEU A 86 17.36 -12.08 6.27
N ASP A 87 17.48 -12.81 5.15
CA ASP A 87 17.89 -14.23 5.13
C ASP A 87 19.39 -14.40 5.44
N ASP A 88 20.22 -13.49 4.92
CA ASP A 88 21.67 -13.44 5.19
C ASP A 88 21.96 -13.04 6.65
N GLY A 89 21.02 -12.35 7.30
CA GLY A 89 21.16 -11.81 8.65
C GLY A 89 21.86 -10.44 8.67
N ILE A 90 21.50 -9.61 9.64
CA ILE A 90 22.11 -8.28 9.85
C ILE A 90 22.92 -8.35 11.14
N SER A 91 24.24 -8.53 11.03
CA SER A 91 25.16 -8.58 12.16
C SER A 91 25.92 -7.27 12.34
N GLY A 92 26.25 -6.93 13.58
CA GLY A 92 27.17 -5.84 13.91
C GLY A 92 27.96 -6.14 15.19
N ARG A 93 29.01 -5.36 15.46
CA ARG A 93 29.84 -5.56 16.66
C ARG A 93 29.45 -4.62 17.79
N ALA A 94 28.69 -5.10 18.77
CA ALA A 94 28.30 -4.30 19.94
C ALA A 94 29.49 -3.76 20.77
N THR A 95 30.68 -4.36 20.65
CA THR A 95 31.92 -3.84 21.23
C THR A 95 32.32 -2.49 20.64
N GLU A 96 32.06 -2.26 19.35
CA GLU A 96 32.34 -0.98 18.69
C GLU A 96 31.39 0.11 19.17
N THR A 97 30.11 -0.23 19.35
CA THR A 97 29.13 0.66 19.96
C THR A 97 29.58 1.13 21.35
N ARG A 98 30.06 0.21 22.20
CA ARG A 98 30.61 0.56 23.53
C ARG A 98 31.87 1.41 23.45
N ALA A 99 32.72 1.17 22.45
CA ALA A 99 33.94 1.96 22.26
C ALA A 99 33.60 3.42 21.90
N VAL A 100 32.55 3.64 21.12
CA VAL A 100 32.09 4.98 20.72
C VAL A 100 31.30 5.68 21.83
N LEU A 101 30.31 5.00 22.42
CA LEU A 101 29.38 5.60 23.40
C LEU A 101 29.87 5.53 24.84
N GLY A 102 30.88 4.71 25.15
CA GLY A 102 31.31 4.41 26.52
C GLY A 102 30.32 3.55 27.32
N ARG A 103 29.19 3.16 26.71
CA ARG A 103 28.12 2.33 27.27
C ARG A 103 27.49 1.47 26.16
N PRO A 104 26.77 0.38 26.47
CA PRO A 104 25.99 -0.33 25.46
C PRO A 104 24.88 0.56 24.88
N ALA A 105 24.46 0.28 23.64
CA ALA A 105 23.25 0.89 23.09
C ALA A 105 22.02 0.45 23.88
N SER A 106 21.01 1.32 23.87
CA SER A 106 19.73 1.11 24.52
C SER A 106 19.00 -0.06 23.86
N PRO A 107 18.51 -1.05 24.64
CA PRO A 107 17.82 -2.18 24.07
C PRO A 107 16.55 -1.76 23.31
N LEU A 108 16.13 -2.54 22.30
CA LEU A 108 14.96 -2.28 21.46
C LEU A 108 13.71 -1.95 22.28
N LYS A 109 13.41 -2.78 23.29
CA LYS A 109 12.23 -2.58 24.15
C LYS A 109 12.29 -1.29 24.95
N GLU A 110 13.49 -0.86 25.37
CA GLU A 110 13.67 0.38 26.11
C GLU A 110 13.54 1.59 25.18
N THR A 111 14.08 1.50 23.97
CA THR A 111 13.90 2.50 22.91
C THR A 111 12.41 2.67 22.54
N LEU A 112 11.67 1.56 22.42
CA LEU A 112 10.22 1.61 22.15
C LEU A 112 9.45 2.24 23.32
N ARG A 113 9.88 2.04 24.58
CA ARG A 113 9.25 2.67 25.75
C ARG A 113 9.49 4.17 25.82
N SER A 114 10.64 4.66 25.37
CA SER A 114 10.93 6.10 25.33
C SER A 114 10.17 6.85 24.23
N MET A 115 9.59 6.13 23.27
CA MET A 115 8.79 6.67 22.17
C MET A 115 7.36 6.09 22.19
N PRO A 116 6.47 6.48 23.12
CA PRO A 116 5.15 5.86 23.25
C PRO A 116 4.33 5.90 21.96
N ALA A 117 3.76 4.75 21.57
CA ALA A 117 2.94 4.64 20.37
C ALA A 117 1.72 5.57 20.42
N THR A 118 1.47 6.24 19.31
CA THR A 118 0.33 7.13 19.12
C THR A 118 -0.81 6.45 18.37
N GLN A 119 -1.96 7.13 18.29
CA GLN A 119 -3.06 6.68 17.44
C GLN A 119 -2.64 6.63 15.96
N ALA A 120 -1.78 7.56 15.51
CA ALA A 120 -1.31 7.61 14.12
C ALA A 120 -0.52 6.34 13.75
N ASP A 121 0.34 5.83 14.64
CA ASP A 121 1.13 4.61 14.41
C ASP A 121 0.22 3.39 14.19
N ARG A 122 -0.86 3.29 14.98
CA ARG A 122 -1.85 2.21 14.84
C ARG A 122 -2.63 2.30 13.52
N TRP A 123 -3.01 3.51 13.10
CA TRP A 123 -3.66 3.71 11.81
C TRP A 123 -2.72 3.37 10.66
N HIS A 124 -1.48 3.86 10.72
CA HIS A 124 -0.46 3.56 9.72
C HIS A 124 -0.25 2.06 9.58
N ALA A 125 -0.07 1.33 10.69
CA ALA A 125 0.14 -0.12 10.66
C ALA A 125 -1.04 -0.93 10.08
N ARG A 126 -2.28 -0.42 10.18
CA ARG A 126 -3.46 -1.08 9.57
C ARG A 126 -3.63 -0.70 8.11
N LEU A 127 -3.49 0.60 7.80
CA LEU A 127 -3.64 1.14 6.45
C LEU A 127 -2.49 0.72 5.55
N SER A 128 -1.29 0.50 6.08
CA SER A 128 -0.14 -0.07 5.36
C SER A 128 -0.50 -1.38 4.66
N LEU A 129 -1.25 -2.25 5.35
CA LEU A 129 -1.73 -3.54 4.84
C LEU A 129 -3.02 -3.44 4.02
N ALA A 130 -3.97 -2.59 4.42
CA ALA A 130 -5.26 -2.47 3.72
C ALA A 130 -5.11 -1.83 2.33
N PHE A 131 -4.22 -0.85 2.19
CA PHE A 131 -4.02 -0.11 0.95
C PHE A 131 -3.71 -0.98 -0.29
N PRO A 132 -2.71 -1.88 -0.29
CA PRO A 132 -2.42 -2.69 -1.47
C PRO A 132 -3.61 -3.57 -1.85
N VAL A 133 -4.36 -4.10 -0.88
CA VAL A 133 -5.57 -4.89 -1.13
C VAL A 133 -6.64 -4.05 -1.82
N ILE A 134 -6.91 -2.84 -1.30
CA ILE A 134 -7.91 -1.95 -1.90
C ILE A 134 -7.48 -1.52 -3.30
N LEU A 135 -6.22 -1.12 -3.48
CA LEU A 135 -5.70 -0.69 -4.78
C LEU A 135 -5.79 -1.82 -5.81
N THR A 136 -5.35 -3.03 -5.48
CA THR A 136 -5.48 -4.19 -6.37
C THR A 136 -6.94 -4.52 -6.65
N GLY A 137 -7.82 -4.39 -5.66
CA GLY A 137 -9.26 -4.53 -5.84
C GLY A 137 -9.85 -3.51 -6.81
N LEU A 138 -9.41 -2.25 -6.74
CA LEU A 138 -9.84 -1.20 -7.69
C LEU A 138 -9.31 -1.47 -9.10
N ILE A 139 -8.04 -1.87 -9.25
CA ILE A 139 -7.48 -2.27 -10.55
C ILE A 139 -8.28 -3.42 -11.15
N ALA A 140 -8.60 -4.44 -10.34
CA ALA A 140 -9.39 -5.59 -10.78
C ALA A 140 -10.83 -5.20 -11.12
N PHE A 141 -11.44 -4.28 -10.37
CA PHE A 141 -12.79 -3.77 -10.63
C PHE A 141 -12.86 -3.08 -12.00
N TRP A 142 -12.02 -2.05 -12.22
CA TRP A 142 -12.00 -1.28 -13.47
C TRP A 142 -11.50 -2.11 -14.66
N GLY A 143 -10.44 -2.91 -14.45
CA GLY A 143 -9.91 -3.76 -15.51
C GLY A 143 -10.89 -4.87 -15.87
N GLY A 144 -11.50 -5.49 -14.87
CA GLY A 144 -12.49 -6.55 -15.04
C GLY A 144 -13.75 -6.05 -15.76
N SER A 145 -14.31 -4.91 -15.37
CA SER A 145 -15.49 -4.33 -16.05
C SER A 145 -15.20 -4.04 -17.53
N GLY A 146 -14.07 -3.39 -17.82
CA GLY A 146 -13.65 -3.08 -19.18
C GLY A 146 -13.41 -4.34 -20.02
N LEU A 147 -12.70 -5.35 -19.48
CA LEU A 147 -12.43 -6.60 -20.20
C LEU A 147 -13.71 -7.42 -20.45
N ILE A 148 -14.61 -7.51 -19.48
CA ILE A 148 -15.89 -8.21 -19.64
C ILE A 148 -16.74 -7.52 -20.71
N ALA A 149 -16.83 -6.19 -20.67
CA ALA A 149 -17.55 -5.42 -21.67
C ALA A 149 -16.91 -5.52 -23.05
N LEU A 150 -15.58 -5.61 -23.15
CA LEU A 150 -14.88 -5.86 -24.41
C LEU A 150 -15.22 -7.23 -25.02
N VAL A 151 -15.19 -8.30 -24.21
CA VAL A 151 -15.54 -9.66 -24.66
C VAL A 151 -17.02 -9.78 -24.99
N ARG A 152 -17.88 -9.10 -24.23
CA ARG A 152 -19.35 -9.11 -24.38
C ARG A 152 -19.87 -7.85 -25.04
N PHE A 153 -19.12 -7.28 -25.99
CA PHE A 153 -19.43 -5.99 -26.60
C PHE A 153 -20.86 -5.89 -27.13
N GLN A 154 -21.35 -6.92 -27.82
CA GLN A 154 -22.71 -6.94 -28.37
C GLN A 154 -23.78 -6.92 -27.27
N GLN A 155 -23.54 -7.59 -26.14
CA GLN A 155 -24.46 -7.60 -25.00
C GLN A 155 -24.44 -6.26 -24.27
N ALA A 156 -23.25 -5.64 -24.13
CA ALA A 156 -23.12 -4.31 -23.57
C ALA A 156 -23.82 -3.25 -24.45
N ALA A 157 -23.71 -3.37 -25.77
CA ALA A 157 -24.41 -2.53 -26.74
C ALA A 157 -25.93 -2.71 -26.67
N ALA A 158 -26.41 -3.94 -26.49
CA ALA A 158 -27.84 -4.21 -26.36
C ALA A 158 -28.49 -3.51 -25.16
N VAL A 159 -27.74 -3.19 -24.08
CA VAL A 159 -28.29 -2.44 -22.93
C VAL A 159 -28.69 -1.01 -23.32
N LEU A 160 -28.08 -0.45 -24.35
CA LEU A 160 -28.33 0.91 -24.83
C LEU A 160 -29.19 0.95 -26.10
N SER A 161 -29.66 -0.20 -26.61
CA SER A 161 -30.40 -0.27 -27.87
C SER A 161 -31.71 0.53 -27.83
N ASP A 162 -32.35 0.56 -26.65
CA ASP A 162 -33.65 1.20 -26.44
C ASP A 162 -33.51 2.62 -25.85
N SER A 163 -32.27 3.12 -25.73
CA SER A 163 -31.96 4.45 -25.24
C SER A 163 -32.11 5.51 -26.35
N PRO A 164 -32.45 6.78 -26.01
CA PRO A 164 -32.41 7.90 -26.96
C PRO A 164 -31.08 8.06 -27.70
N ALA A 165 -29.99 7.48 -27.18
CA ALA A 165 -28.65 7.50 -27.76
C ALA A 165 -28.34 6.28 -28.67
N SER A 166 -29.36 5.54 -29.13
CA SER A 166 -29.19 4.28 -29.87
C SER A 166 -28.23 4.38 -31.07
N GLY A 167 -28.21 5.50 -31.79
CA GLY A 167 -27.30 5.77 -32.91
C GLY A 167 -25.82 5.93 -32.54
N MET A 168 -25.50 6.17 -31.27
CA MET A 168 -24.13 6.33 -30.75
C MET A 168 -23.70 5.16 -29.84
N THR A 169 -24.54 4.14 -29.68
CA THR A 169 -24.33 3.00 -28.77
C THR A 169 -22.93 2.39 -28.87
N GLY A 170 -22.48 2.07 -30.08
CA GLY A 170 -21.15 1.47 -30.27
C GLY A 170 -20.00 2.35 -29.77
N TRP A 171 -20.09 3.67 -29.99
CA TRP A 171 -19.09 4.63 -29.52
C TRP A 171 -19.13 4.82 -28.01
N LEU A 172 -20.32 4.84 -27.40
CA LEU A 172 -20.48 4.95 -25.96
C LEU A 172 -19.93 3.71 -25.23
N VAL A 173 -20.23 2.51 -25.73
CA VAL A 173 -19.71 1.26 -25.17
C VAL A 173 -18.19 1.18 -25.35
N ALA A 174 -17.68 1.47 -26.54
CA ALA A 174 -16.23 1.48 -26.78
C ALA A 174 -15.52 2.52 -25.91
N GLY A 175 -16.11 3.71 -25.75
CA GLY A 175 -15.60 4.76 -24.88
C GLY A 175 -15.57 4.37 -23.41
N GLY A 176 -16.64 3.72 -22.92
CA GLY A 176 -16.70 3.17 -21.56
C GLY A 176 -15.63 2.11 -21.31
N ILE A 177 -15.49 1.14 -22.22
CA ILE A 177 -14.44 0.11 -22.15
C ILE A 177 -13.05 0.75 -22.11
N ALA A 178 -12.79 1.71 -23.00
CA ALA A 178 -11.51 2.39 -23.06
C ALA A 178 -11.21 3.17 -21.78
N ALA A 179 -12.21 3.86 -21.22
CA ALA A 179 -12.07 4.59 -19.97
C ALA A 179 -11.76 3.64 -18.79
N ASP A 180 -12.49 2.53 -18.69
CA ASP A 180 -12.31 1.52 -17.64
C ASP A 180 -10.89 0.93 -17.66
N LEU A 181 -10.44 0.51 -18.84
CA LEU A 181 -9.09 -0.06 -19.02
C LEU A 181 -7.99 0.99 -18.78
N ALA A 182 -8.20 2.23 -19.21
CA ALA A 182 -7.26 3.32 -18.98
C ALA A 182 -7.15 3.67 -17.49
N ILE A 183 -8.27 3.69 -16.76
CA ILE A 183 -8.28 3.88 -15.31
C ILE A 183 -7.55 2.72 -14.62
N ALA A 184 -7.83 1.47 -15.00
CA ALA A 184 -7.16 0.30 -14.43
C ALA A 184 -5.64 0.34 -14.63
N ALA A 185 -5.19 0.64 -15.85
CA ALA A 185 -3.77 0.79 -16.16
C ALA A 185 -3.13 1.97 -15.42
N GLY A 186 -3.85 3.09 -15.31
CA GLY A 186 -3.41 4.25 -14.56
C GLY A 186 -3.30 3.99 -13.06
N LEU A 187 -4.21 3.20 -12.49
CA LEU A 187 -4.14 2.77 -11.09
C LEU A 187 -2.95 1.84 -10.86
N ALA A 188 -2.64 0.95 -11.80
CA ALA A 188 -1.50 0.05 -11.71
C ALA A 188 -0.16 0.81 -11.67
N TRP A 189 -0.04 1.95 -12.36
CA TRP A 189 1.20 2.72 -12.43
C TRP A 189 1.26 3.86 -11.42
N ARG A 190 2.18 3.79 -10.44
CA ARG A 190 2.24 4.73 -9.30
C ARG A 190 2.20 6.21 -9.68
N LYS A 191 2.86 6.57 -10.78
CA LYS A 191 2.97 7.96 -11.28
C LYS A 191 1.63 8.52 -11.76
N THR A 192 0.74 7.68 -12.26
CA THR A 192 -0.55 8.07 -12.83
C THR A 192 -1.72 7.73 -11.91
N SER A 193 -1.52 6.97 -10.84
CA SER A 193 -2.60 6.51 -9.94
C SER A 193 -3.46 7.65 -9.38
N ALA A 194 -2.86 8.79 -9.01
CA ALA A 194 -3.63 9.93 -8.51
C ALA A 194 -4.57 10.51 -9.58
N TRP A 195 -4.12 10.56 -10.84
CA TRP A 195 -4.97 10.96 -11.96
C TRP A 195 -6.04 9.90 -12.26
N ALA A 196 -5.68 8.62 -12.23
CA ALA A 196 -6.61 7.53 -12.44
C ALA A 196 -7.74 7.51 -11.40
N ILE A 197 -7.43 7.76 -10.12
CA ILE A 197 -8.44 7.91 -9.06
C ILE A 197 -9.36 9.10 -9.35
N LYS A 198 -8.82 10.26 -9.73
CA LYS A 198 -9.63 11.44 -10.08
C LYS A 198 -10.52 11.18 -11.29
N SER A 199 -10.00 10.49 -12.30
CA SER A 199 -10.77 10.07 -13.49
C SER A 199 -11.87 9.09 -13.12
N ALA A 200 -11.59 8.10 -12.26
CA ALA A 200 -12.57 7.16 -11.73
C ALA A 200 -13.71 7.86 -10.99
N ILE A 201 -13.38 8.81 -10.12
CA ILE A 201 -14.36 9.66 -9.42
C ILE A 201 -15.19 10.45 -10.43
N GLY A 202 -14.54 11.16 -11.36
CA GLY A 202 -15.23 11.98 -12.35
C GLY A 202 -16.17 11.18 -13.24
N LEU A 203 -15.72 10.02 -13.72
CA LEU A 203 -16.52 9.12 -14.55
C LEU A 203 -17.71 8.55 -13.78
N THR A 204 -17.51 8.11 -12.54
CA THR A 204 -18.59 7.58 -11.70
C THR A 204 -19.61 8.67 -11.34
N LEU A 205 -19.15 9.89 -11.06
CA LEU A 205 -20.05 11.04 -10.83
C LEU A 205 -20.84 11.42 -12.08
N ALA A 206 -20.20 11.42 -13.25
CA ALA A 206 -20.89 11.66 -14.53
C ALA A 206 -21.97 10.59 -14.79
N TYR A 207 -21.64 9.31 -14.52
CA TYR A 207 -22.60 8.20 -14.57
C TYR A 207 -23.78 8.43 -13.61
N LEU A 208 -23.52 8.81 -12.36
CA LEU A 208 -24.57 9.07 -11.38
C LEU A 208 -25.46 10.26 -11.77
N VAL A 209 -24.89 11.36 -12.25
CA VAL A 209 -25.66 12.55 -12.66
C VAL A 209 -26.53 12.24 -13.87
N LEU A 210 -25.96 11.66 -14.93
CA LEU A 210 -26.71 11.30 -16.14
C LEU A 210 -27.75 10.22 -15.84
N GLY A 211 -27.36 9.19 -15.09
CA GLY A 211 -28.25 8.10 -14.68
C GLY A 211 -29.41 8.58 -13.80
N SER A 212 -29.17 9.52 -12.89
CA SER A 212 -30.24 10.11 -12.07
C SER A 212 -31.23 10.91 -12.90
N TRP A 213 -30.79 11.54 -14.00
CA TRP A 213 -31.67 12.30 -14.87
C TRP A 213 -32.46 11.39 -15.82
N LEU A 214 -31.80 10.39 -16.41
CA LEU A 214 -32.41 9.49 -17.41
C LEU A 214 -33.23 8.36 -16.78
N THR A 215 -32.79 7.84 -15.64
CA THR A 215 -33.35 6.65 -14.98
C THR A 215 -33.37 6.84 -13.46
N PRO A 216 -34.14 7.82 -12.93
CA PRO A 216 -34.17 8.14 -11.50
C PRO A 216 -34.59 6.96 -10.62
N ASP A 217 -35.41 6.04 -11.14
CA ASP A 217 -35.91 4.87 -10.42
C ASP A 217 -34.79 3.92 -9.95
N LEU A 218 -33.60 3.96 -10.58
CA LEU A 218 -32.44 3.15 -10.20
C LEU A 218 -31.85 3.51 -8.82
N TRP A 219 -32.27 4.63 -8.21
CA TRP A 219 -32.00 4.91 -6.79
C TRP A 219 -32.77 3.99 -5.85
N LEU A 220 -33.96 3.56 -6.25
CA LEU A 220 -34.85 2.70 -5.48
C LEU A 220 -34.80 1.24 -5.94
N ASP A 221 -34.02 0.94 -6.99
CA ASP A 221 -33.83 -0.42 -7.47
C ASP A 221 -33.27 -1.33 -6.36
N PRO A 222 -33.81 -2.55 -6.16
CA PRO A 222 -33.38 -3.45 -5.09
C PRO A 222 -31.89 -3.82 -5.12
N LEU A 223 -31.26 -3.82 -6.30
CA LEU A 223 -29.84 -4.07 -6.45
C LEU A 223 -29.00 -2.82 -6.17
N GLY A 224 -29.62 -1.65 -6.04
CA GLY A 224 -29.03 -0.38 -5.62
C GLY A 224 -27.81 0.06 -6.43
N PRO A 225 -27.82 0.02 -7.77
CA PRO A 225 -26.65 0.33 -8.59
C PRO A 225 -26.11 1.75 -8.35
N PHE A 226 -27.00 2.75 -8.20
CA PHE A 226 -26.58 4.13 -7.92
C PHE A 226 -26.05 4.31 -6.50
N VAL A 227 -26.70 3.72 -5.50
CA VAL A 227 -26.20 3.76 -4.11
C VAL A 227 -24.81 3.13 -4.02
N LYS A 228 -24.59 1.97 -4.64
CA LYS A 228 -23.28 1.31 -4.70
C LYS A 228 -22.23 2.17 -5.39
N SER A 229 -22.58 2.82 -6.49
CA SER A 229 -21.68 3.70 -7.25
C SER A 229 -21.32 4.96 -6.45
N ALA A 230 -22.25 5.53 -5.68
CA ALA A 230 -21.97 6.65 -4.78
C ALA A 230 -20.99 6.26 -3.67
N VAL A 231 -21.14 5.09 -3.06
CA VAL A 231 -20.16 4.57 -2.07
C VAL A 231 -18.81 4.33 -2.72
N LEU A 232 -18.78 3.84 -3.96
CA LEU A 232 -17.53 3.64 -4.71
C LEU A 232 -16.76 4.95 -4.90
N VAL A 233 -17.43 6.09 -5.13
CA VAL A 233 -16.79 7.42 -5.19
C VAL A 233 -16.08 7.75 -3.87
N LEU A 234 -16.73 7.50 -2.73
CA LEU A 234 -16.14 7.74 -1.41
C LEU A 234 -14.89 6.86 -1.18
N LEU A 235 -14.94 5.60 -1.63
CA LEU A 235 -13.79 4.70 -1.54
C LEU A 235 -12.61 5.22 -2.37
N HIS A 236 -12.84 5.71 -3.59
CA HIS A 236 -11.79 6.32 -4.40
C HIS A 236 -11.19 7.57 -3.73
N ALA A 237 -12.05 8.43 -3.17
CA ALA A 237 -11.62 9.64 -2.48
C ALA A 237 -10.74 9.32 -1.25
N MET A 238 -11.08 8.26 -0.50
CA MET A 238 -10.32 7.79 0.65
C MET A 238 -8.91 7.27 0.31
N ILE A 239 -8.70 6.76 -0.91
CA ILE A 239 -7.38 6.25 -1.34
C ILE A 239 -6.42 7.38 -1.73
N LEU A 240 -6.94 8.51 -2.19
CA LEU A 240 -6.11 9.64 -2.65
C LEU A 240 -5.08 10.12 -1.61
N PRO A 241 -5.42 10.40 -0.34
CA PRO A 241 -4.44 10.81 0.66
C PRO A 241 -3.42 9.71 1.00
N LEU A 242 -3.81 8.44 0.86
CA LEU A 242 -2.93 7.29 1.12
C LEU A 242 -1.84 7.11 0.06
N LEU A 243 -1.93 7.84 -1.06
CA LEU A 243 -0.89 7.87 -2.09
C LEU A 243 0.29 8.79 -1.75
N GLU A 244 0.14 9.78 -0.87
CA GLU A 244 1.21 10.75 -0.60
C GLU A 244 2.42 10.11 0.09
N ASP A 245 2.18 9.11 0.94
CA ASP A 245 3.20 8.47 1.78
C ASP A 245 3.89 7.25 1.14
N ARG A 246 3.65 6.94 -0.15
CA ARG A 246 4.05 5.64 -0.75
C ARG A 246 4.85 5.69 -2.04
#